data_AF-A0A419KNZ1-F1
#
_entry.id   AF-A0A419KNZ1-F1
#
_cell.length_a   1.000
_cell.length_b   1.000
_cell.length_c   1.000
_cell.angle_alpha   90.00
_cell.angle_beta   90.00
_cell.angle_gamma   90.00
#
_symmetry.space_group_name_H-M   'P 1'
#
loop_
_entity.id
_entity.type
_entity.pdbx_description
1 polymer ?
#
loop_
_entity_poly.entity_id
_entity_poly.type
_entity_poly.pdbx_seq_one_letter_code
_entity_poly.pdbx_strand_id
1 'polypeptide(L)' 'MRENVLYQIGLLPSKPGVYLFKGKGGEILYIGKAKDLKKRVRSYF' A
#
# COMPACT_ATOMS: atom_id res chain seq x y z
N MET A 1 10.68 -14.68 3.18
CA MET A 1 9.97 -13.73 2.28
C MET A 1 8.86 -12.89 2.95
N ARG A 2 8.37 -13.19 4.17
CA ARG A 2 7.30 -12.38 4.81
C ARG A 2 7.77 -11.21 5.68
N GLU A 3 9.04 -11.18 6.09
CA GLU A 3 9.54 -10.17 7.05
C GLU A 3 9.67 -8.75 6.47
N ASN A 4 9.64 -8.56 5.15
CA ASN A 4 9.98 -7.27 4.54
C ASN A 4 8.77 -6.34 4.32
N VAL A 5 7.52 -6.86 4.29
CA VAL A 5 6.34 -6.05 3.89
C VAL A 5 6.04 -4.94 4.90
N LEU A 6 6.09 -5.24 6.20
CA LEU A 6 5.86 -4.24 7.24
C LEU A 6 6.93 -3.14 7.23
N TYR A 7 8.18 -3.49 6.91
CA TYR A 7 9.25 -2.51 6.73
C TYR A 7 8.96 -1.57 5.56
N GLN A 8 8.58 -2.11 4.39
CA GLN A 8 8.20 -1.29 3.23
C GLN A 8 7.00 -0.38 3.51
N ILE A 9 5.97 -0.89 4.22
CA ILE A 9 4.84 -0.07 4.67
C ILE A 9 5.32 1.04 5.60
N GLY A 10 6.32 0.76 6.44
CA GLY A 10 6.99 1.74 7.29
C GLY A 10 7.58 2.93 6.54
N LEU A 11 8.04 2.72 5.30
CA LEU A 11 8.65 3.74 4.44
C LEU A 11 7.62 4.59 3.68
N LEU A 12 6.34 4.20 3.66
CA LEU A 12 5.30 4.97 2.98
C LEU A 12 5.08 6.34 3.63
N PRO A 13 4.72 7.37 2.84
CA PRO A 13 4.48 8.70 3.37
C PRO A 13 3.13 8.78 4.12
N SER A 14 3.12 9.49 5.25
CA SER A 14 1.88 9.95 5.90
C SER A 14 1.33 11.20 5.22
N LYS A 15 0.89 11.05 3.97
CA LYS A 15 0.32 12.12 3.15
C LYS A 15 -0.86 11.61 2.30
N PRO A 16 -1.72 12.52 1.79
CA PRO A 16 -2.76 12.14 0.85
C PRO A 16 -2.19 11.58 -0.44
N GLY A 17 -2.92 10.66 -1.08
CA GLY A 17 -2.55 10.13 -2.38
C GLY A 17 -3.41 8.96 -2.82
N VAL A 18 -2.95 8.30 -3.88
CA VAL A 18 -3.60 7.14 -4.51
C VAL A 18 -2.65 5.94 -4.41
N TYR A 19 -3.21 4.75 -4.20
CA TYR A 19 -2.48 3.48 -4.18
C TYR A 19 -3.16 2.46 -5.09
N LEU A 20 -2.39 1.49 -5.55
CA LEU A 20 -2.84 0.41 -6.43
C LEU A 20 -2.53 -0.94 -5.79
N PHE A 21 -3.51 -1.84 -5.78
CA PHE A 21 -3.22 -3.26 -5.59
C PHE A 21 -3.04 -3.91 -6.94
N LYS A 22 -1.87 -4.54 -7.11
CA LYS A 22 -1.55 -5.30 -8.31
C LYS A 22 -1.61 -6.79 -8.01
N GLY A 23 -2.15 -7.55 -8.95
CA GLY A 23 -2.12 -9.00 -8.90
C GLY A 23 -0.75 -9.55 -9.28
N LYS A 24 -0.65 -10.88 -9.34
CA LYS A 24 0.64 -11.56 -9.58
C LYS A 24 1.20 -11.28 -10.97
N GLY A 25 0.35 -10.98 -11.96
CA GLY A 25 0.75 -10.63 -13.32
C GLY A 25 0.98 -9.13 -13.53
N GLY A 26 0.89 -8.31 -12.47
CA GLY A 26 1.04 -6.86 -12.55
C GLY A 26 -0.25 -6.11 -12.96
N GLU A 27 -1.34 -6.84 -13.20
CA GLU A 27 -2.67 -6.29 -13.45
C GLU A 27 -3.16 -5.46 -12.27
N ILE A 28 -3.84 -4.34 -12.53
CA ILE A 28 -4.41 -3.50 -11.47
C ILE A 28 -5.72 -4.13 -11.02
N LEU A 29 -5.76 -4.63 -9.79
CA LEU A 29 -6.96 -5.22 -9.19
C LEU A 29 -7.82 -4.18 -8.49
N TYR A 30 -7.20 -3.14 -7.94
CA TYR A 30 -7.89 -2.10 -7.19
C TYR A 30 -7.10 -0.79 -7.19
N ILE A 31 -7.82 0.33 -7.23
CA ILE A 31 -7.28 1.68 -7.05
C ILE A 31 -8.04 2.34 -5.91
N GLY A 32 -7.30 2.82 -4.91
CA GLY A 32 -7.87 3.52 -3.76
C GLY A 32 -7.20 4.86 -3.53
N LYS A 33 -7.93 5.82 -2.96
CA LYS A 33 -7.38 7.08 -2.43
C LYS A 33 -7.35 7.06 -0.91
N ALA A 34 -6.42 7.80 -0.32
CA ALA A 34 -6.32 7.98 1.12
C ALA A 34 -5.90 9.40 1.48
N LYS A 35 -6.32 9.88 2.65
CA LYS A 35 -5.76 11.09 3.27
C LYS A 35 -4.37 10.84 3.89
N ASP A 36 -4.08 9.59 4.23
CA ASP A 36 -2.79 9.12 4.74
C ASP A 36 -2.51 7.74 4.12
N LEU A 37 -1.56 7.69 3.19
CA LEU A 37 -1.21 6.44 2.48
C LEU A 37 -0.63 5.39 3.41
N LYS A 38 0.30 5.77 4.31
CA LYS A 38 0.91 4.84 5.26
C LYS A 38 -0.13 4.13 6.13
N LYS A 39 -1.05 4.88 6.74
CA LYS A 39 -2.11 4.30 7.58
C LYS A 39 -3.07 3.43 6.78
N ARG A 40 -3.46 3.87 5.57
CA ARG A 40 -4.39 3.11 4.73
C ARG A 40 -3.79 1.81 4.24
N VAL A 41 -2.56 1.81 3.73
CA VAL A 41 -1.93 0.57 3.25
C VAL A 41 -1.70 -0.40 4.40
N ARG A 42 -1.28 0.11 5.57
CA ARG A 42 -1.13 -0.71 6.78
C ARG A 42 -2.42 -1.39 7.23
N SER A 43 -3.62 -0.88 6.95
CA SER A 43 -4.86 -1.56 7.40
C SER A 43 -5.17 -2.86 6.67
N TYR A 44 -4.43 -3.19 5.61
CA TYR A 44 -4.61 -4.42 4.82
C TYR A 44 -3.61 -5.53 5.21
N PHE A 45 -2.64 -5.25 6.08
CA PHE A 45 -1.53 -6.15 6.44
C PHE A 45 -1.25 -6.12 7.94
#